data_AF-A0AAV4EZ94-F1
#
_entry.id   AF-A0AAV4EZ94-F1
#
_cell.length_a   1.000
_cell.length_b   1.000
_cell.length_c   1.000
_cell.angle_alpha   90.00
_cell.angle_beta   90.00
_cell.angle_gamma   90.00
#
_symmetry.space_group_name_H-M   'P 1'
#
loop_
_entity.id
_entity.type
_entity.pdbx_description
1 polymer ?
#
loop_
_entity_poly.entity_id
_entity_poly.type
_entity_poly.pdbx_seq_one_letter_code
_entity_poly.pdbx_strand_id
1 'polypeptide(L)'
;MDFVFTPGAKTERLQYMRNLRRLQGITWQNRVTNTKVLAQAGMPSLFTIFSQKRLRWLGHVCRMAGRRIPKDFLHGELASGSRRTGRPTLCFKDVCKKDLKTCRIQLAELEVEV
;
A
#
# COMPACT_ATOMS: atom_id res chain seq x y z
N MET A 1 -10.46 -14.40 24.43
CA MET A 1 -10.76 -13.99 23.04
C MET A 1 -9.46 -13.50 22.45
N ASP A 2 -8.71 -14.42 21.84
CA ASP A 2 -7.36 -14.15 21.38
C ASP A 2 -7.43 -13.54 19.98
N PHE A 3 -7.36 -12.22 19.93
CA PHE A 3 -7.18 -11.49 18.68
C PHE A 3 -5.73 -11.68 18.23
N VAL A 4 -5.43 -12.83 17.62
CA VAL A 4 -4.15 -13.06 16.93
C VAL A 4 -4.16 -12.27 15.63
N PHE A 5 -4.03 -10.94 15.73
CA PHE A 5 -3.76 -10.10 14.58
C PHE A 5 -2.24 -10.07 14.34
N THR A 6 -1.76 -11.03 13.56
CA THR A 6 -0.67 -10.77 12.62
C THR A 6 -0.83 -11.67 11.39
N PRO A 7 -0.86 -11.06 10.19
CA PRO A 7 0.19 -11.44 9.25
C PRO A 7 0.80 -10.21 8.60
N GLY A 8 2.12 -10.08 8.76
CA GLY A 8 2.89 -9.13 7.94
C GLY A 8 2.74 -9.43 6.46
N ALA A 9 2.93 -8.41 5.61
CA ALA A 9 2.83 -8.38 4.14
C ALA A 9 3.42 -9.58 3.35
N LYS A 10 4.17 -10.48 4.01
CA LYS A 10 4.65 -11.74 3.43
C LYS A 10 3.51 -12.72 3.13
N THR A 11 2.50 -12.84 4.00
CA THR A 11 1.42 -13.85 3.84
C THR A 11 0.50 -13.55 2.67
N GLU A 12 0.13 -12.28 2.48
CA GLU A 12 -0.75 -11.85 1.39
C GLU A 12 -0.10 -12.09 0.02
N ARG A 13 1.19 -11.77 -0.12
CA ARG A 13 1.94 -12.03 -1.36
C ARG A 13 1.99 -13.51 -1.70
N LEU A 14 2.19 -14.37 -0.69
CA LEU A 14 2.21 -15.82 -0.88
C LEU A 14 0.85 -16.33 -1.34
N GLN A 15 -0.23 -15.89 -0.71
CA GLN A 15 -1.58 -16.29 -1.10
C GLN A 15 -1.92 -15.84 -2.53
N TYR A 16 -1.57 -14.60 -2.87
CA TYR A 16 -1.76 -14.06 -4.21
C TYR A 16 -1.06 -14.89 -5.29
N MET A 17 0.22 -15.23 -5.09
CA MET A 17 0.97 -16.11 -6.00
C MET A 17 0.38 -17.53 -6.06
N ARG A 18 -0.03 -18.08 -4.92
CA ARG A 18 -0.61 -19.44 -4.84
C ARG A 18 -1.91 -19.53 -5.64
N ASN A 19 -2.77 -18.51 -5.53
CA ASN A 19 -4.02 -18.45 -6.27
C ASN A 19 -3.77 -18.35 -7.78
N LEU A 20 -2.84 -17.48 -8.23
CA LEU A 20 -2.52 -17.35 -9.65
C LEU A 20 -1.93 -18.64 -10.25
N ARG A 21 -1.02 -19.30 -9.52
CA ARG A 21 -0.45 -20.58 -9.96
C ARG A 21 -1.51 -21.68 -10.07
N ARG A 22 -2.46 -21.73 -9.14
CA ARG A 22 -3.58 -22.68 -9.18
C ARG A 22 -4.49 -22.43 -10.38
N LEU A 23 -4.88 -21.18 -10.63
CA LEU A 23 -5.71 -20.79 -11.77
C LEU A 23 -5.06 -21.14 -13.12
N GLN A 24 -3.74 -21.01 -13.21
CA GLN A 24 -2.98 -21.33 -14.43
C GLN A 24 -2.53 -22.79 -14.53
N GLY A 25 -2.87 -23.65 -13.56
CA GLY A 25 -2.42 -25.06 -13.54
C GLY A 25 -0.91 -25.24 -13.39
N ILE A 26 -0.20 -24.26 -12.83
CA ILE A 26 1.26 -24.30 -12.70
C ILE A 26 1.65 -25.10 -11.46
N THR A 27 2.29 -26.24 -11.70
CA THR A 27 2.87 -27.07 -10.65
C THR A 27 4.32 -26.67 -10.36
N TRP A 28 4.92 -27.27 -9.33
CA TRP A 28 6.32 -27.04 -8.98
C TRP A 28 7.28 -27.55 -10.07
N GLN A 29 6.88 -28.55 -10.86
CA GLN A 29 7.68 -29.16 -11.93
C GLN A 29 7.93 -28.18 -13.08
N ASN A 30 7.00 -27.25 -13.32
CA ASN A 30 7.07 -26.30 -14.43
C ASN A 30 8.21 -25.27 -14.24
N ARG A 31 8.79 -25.14 -13.03
CA ARG A 31 9.90 -24.23 -12.69
C ARG A 31 9.70 -22.77 -13.19
N VAL A 32 8.45 -22.31 -13.23
CA VAL A 32 8.10 -20.96 -13.71
C VAL A 32 8.36 -19.91 -12.62
N THR A 33 9.03 -18.81 -12.96
CA THR A 33 9.28 -17.67 -12.06
C THR A 33 8.01 -16.88 -11.78
N ASN A 34 7.89 -16.23 -10.61
CA ASN A 34 6.72 -15.42 -10.26
C ASN A 34 6.46 -14.27 -11.25
N THR A 35 7.51 -13.71 -11.85
CA THR A 35 7.38 -12.66 -12.88
C THR A 35 6.67 -13.17 -14.12
N LYS A 36 6.97 -14.39 -14.57
CA LYS A 36 6.29 -15.04 -15.69
C LYS A 36 4.84 -15.38 -15.36
N VAL A 37 4.56 -15.88 -14.16
CA VAL A 37 3.18 -16.16 -13.70
C VAL A 37 2.31 -14.89 -13.76
N LEU A 38 2.86 -13.77 -13.31
CA LEU A 38 2.18 -12.47 -13.34
C LEU A 38 1.99 -11.95 -14.78
N ALA A 39 3.03 -12.04 -15.61
CA ALA A 39 2.95 -11.62 -17.02
C ALA A 39 1.93 -12.45 -17.80
N GLN A 40 1.90 -13.77 -17.59
CA GLN A 40 0.93 -14.67 -18.20
C GLN A 40 -0.51 -14.37 -17.72
N ALA A 41 -0.68 -13.94 -16.46
CA ALA A 41 -1.98 -13.50 -15.95
C ALA A 41 -2.41 -12.12 -16.47
N GLY A 42 -1.51 -11.34 -17.07
CA GLY A 42 -1.71 -9.90 -17.30
C GLY A 42 -1.87 -9.10 -16.00
N MET A 43 -1.39 -9.62 -14.86
CA MET A 43 -1.62 -9.03 -13.56
C MET A 43 -0.39 -8.31 -13.00
N PRO A 44 -0.55 -7.11 -12.40
CA PRO A 44 0.53 -6.43 -11.71
C PRO A 44 0.88 -7.13 -10.38
N SER A 45 2.05 -6.80 -9.82
CA SER A 45 2.42 -7.31 -8.50
C SER A 45 1.46 -6.80 -7.41
N LEU A 46 1.29 -7.58 -6.33
CA LEU A 46 0.43 -7.19 -5.21
C LEU A 46 0.81 -5.83 -4.62
N PHE A 47 2.11 -5.54 -4.51
CA PHE A 47 2.60 -4.25 -4.01
C PHE A 47 2.27 -3.11 -4.95
N THR A 48 2.30 -3.34 -6.26
CA THR A 48 1.86 -2.36 -7.26
C THR A 48 0.38 -2.05 -7.10
N ILE A 49 -0.46 -3.06 -6.90
CA ILE A 49 -1.90 -2.89 -6.65
C ILE A 49 -2.13 -2.06 -5.38
N PHE A 50 -1.44 -2.39 -4.29
CA PHE A 50 -1.56 -1.63 -3.05
C PHE A 50 -1.12 -0.18 -3.20
N SER A 51 0.00 0.06 -3.88
CA SER A 51 0.49 1.41 -4.13
C SER A 51 -0.53 2.21 -4.95
N GLN A 52 -1.06 1.64 -6.03
CA GLN A 52 -2.10 2.28 -6.84
C GLN A 52 -3.37 2.61 -6.04
N LYS A 53 -3.84 1.68 -5.19
CA LYS A 53 -5.04 1.89 -4.37
C LYS A 53 -4.82 3.00 -3.33
N ARG A 54 -3.66 3.01 -2.66
CA ARG A 54 -3.30 4.08 -1.70
C ARG A 54 -3.21 5.44 -2.39
N LEU A 55 -2.57 5.53 -3.56
CA LEU A 55 -2.48 6.77 -4.32
C LEU A 55 -3.83 7.24 -4.87
N ARG A 56 -4.71 6.34 -5.30
CA ARG A 56 -6.09 6.70 -5.70
C ARG A 56 -6.87 7.29 -4.53
N TRP A 57 -6.77 6.69 -3.34
CA TRP A 57 -7.38 7.20 -2.13
C TRP A 57 -6.79 8.56 -1.74
N LEU A 58 -5.46 8.71 -1.79
CA LEU A 58 -4.77 9.97 -1.51
C LEU A 58 -5.26 11.09 -2.44
N GLY A 59 -5.27 10.85 -3.75
CA GLY A 59 -5.75 11.84 -4.71
C GLY A 59 -7.24 12.16 -4.54
N HIS A 60 -8.04 11.21 -4.07
CA HIS A 60 -9.43 11.49 -3.69
C HIS A 60 -9.52 12.41 -2.48
N VAL A 61 -8.74 12.15 -1.43
CA VAL A 61 -8.68 12.97 -0.21
C VAL A 61 -8.15 14.37 -0.50
N CYS A 62 -7.10 14.51 -1.33
CA CYS A 62 -6.55 15.82 -1.71
C CYS A 62 -7.61 16.73 -2.37
N ARG A 63 -8.46 16.14 -3.24
CA ARG A 63 -9.57 16.85 -3.90
C ARG A 63 -10.78 17.10 -3.01
N MET A 64 -10.83 16.54 -1.80
CA MET A 64 -11.91 16.84 -0.86
C MET A 64 -11.79 18.27 -0.30
N ALA A 65 -12.93 18.88 0.03
CA ALA A 65 -12.98 20.14 0.76
C ALA A 65 -12.31 20.03 2.14
N GLY A 66 -11.63 21.11 2.58
CA GLY A 66 -10.73 21.17 3.74
C GLY A 66 -11.35 21.09 5.15
N ARG A 67 -12.57 20.55 5.31
CA ARG A 67 -13.19 20.33 6.64
C ARG A 67 -13.72 18.90 6.81
N ARG A 68 -13.26 17.99 5.96
CA ARG A 68 -13.69 16.60 6.01
C ARG A 68 -12.70 15.82 6.87
N ILE A 69 -13.24 15.02 7.78
CA ILE A 69 -12.48 14.16 8.71
C ILE A 69 -11.30 13.43 8.05
N PRO A 70 -11.40 12.83 6.84
CA PRO A 70 -10.26 12.15 6.22
C PRO A 70 -9.11 13.08 5.82
N LYS A 71 -9.41 14.31 5.39
CA LYS A 71 -8.41 15.32 5.02
C LYS A 71 -7.77 15.89 6.30
N ASP A 72 -8.59 16.20 7.30
CA ASP A 72 -8.11 16.64 8.61
C ASP A 72 -7.23 15.57 9.28
N PHE A 73 -7.59 14.29 9.17
CA PHE A 73 -6.80 13.18 9.70
C PHE A 73 -5.48 12.96 8.94
N LEU A 74 -5.47 13.20 7.62
CA LEU A 74 -4.26 13.06 6.80
C LEU A 74 -3.21 14.13 7.14
N HIS A 75 -3.66 15.35 7.44
CA HIS A 75 -2.82 16.50 7.76
C HIS A 75 -2.69 16.77 9.27
N GLY A 76 -3.49 16.10 10.09
CA GLY A 76 -3.54 16.33 11.53
C GLY A 76 -2.24 15.95 12.23
N GLU A 77 -1.69 16.92 12.95
CA GLU A 77 -0.55 16.74 13.83
C GLU A 77 -1.03 16.61 15.29
N LEU A 78 -0.21 15.96 16.14
CA LEU A 78 -0.53 15.88 17.56
C LEU A 78 -0.36 17.27 18.20
N ALA A 79 -1.44 17.83 18.76
CA ALA A 79 -1.38 19.09 19.50
C ALA A 79 -0.49 19.00 20.76
N SER A 80 -0.41 17.82 21.37
CA SER A 80 0.45 17.56 22.54
C SER A 80 0.85 16.09 22.59
N GLY A 81 2.10 15.83 22.97
CA GLY A 81 2.67 14.48 23.10
C GLY A 81 3.52 14.05 21.92
N SER A 82 4.40 13.07 22.15
CA SER A 82 5.27 12.48 21.13
C SER A 82 4.83 11.06 20.80
N ARG A 83 5.02 10.64 19.56
CA ARG A 83 4.76 9.25 19.16
C ARG A 83 5.78 8.34 19.87
N ARG A 84 5.30 7.26 20.49
CA ARG A 84 6.18 6.25 21.11
C ARG A 84 7.20 5.73 20.10
N THR A 85 8.47 5.74 20.46
CA THR A 85 9.55 5.18 19.65
C THR A 85 9.37 3.67 19.55
N GLY A 86 9.03 3.15 18.36
CA GLY A 86 8.76 1.73 18.13
C GLY A 86 8.04 1.45 16.80
N ARG A 87 7.78 0.19 16.50
CA ARG A 87 6.99 -0.21 15.32
C ARG A 87 5.49 -0.14 15.64
N PRO A 88 4.63 0.38 14.74
CA PRO A 88 4.90 0.85 13.38
C PRO A 88 5.51 2.26 13.34
N THR A 89 6.65 2.36 12.65
CA THR A 89 7.49 3.57 12.55
C THR A 89 7.04 4.58 11.48
N LEU A 90 6.05 4.24 10.64
CA LEU A 90 5.65 5.07 9.49
C LEU A 90 4.20 5.48 9.61
N CYS A 91 3.93 6.77 9.46
CA CYS A 91 2.59 7.28 9.24
C CYS A 91 2.07 6.81 7.86
N PHE A 92 0.75 6.77 7.68
CA PHE A 92 0.15 6.52 6.38
C PHE A 92 0.65 7.51 5.31
N LYS A 93 0.88 8.77 5.71
CA LYS A 93 1.52 9.81 4.88
C LYS A 93 2.89 9.38 4.36
N ASP A 94 3.72 8.76 5.20
CA ASP A 94 5.07 8.30 4.82
C ASP A 94 5.03 7.13 3.84
N VAL A 95 4.04 6.23 4.00
CA VAL A 95 3.81 5.14 3.03
C VAL A 95 3.40 5.71 1.68
N CYS A 96 2.49 6.70 1.65
CA CYS A 96 2.11 7.40 0.43
C CYS A 96 3.29 8.13 -0.23
N LYS A 97 4.15 8.80 0.56
CA LYS A 97 5.38 9.44 0.05
C LYS A 97 6.31 8.40 -0.63
N LYS A 98 6.46 7.20 -0.06
CA LYS A 98 7.22 6.11 -0.68
C LYS A 98 6.60 5.61 -1.99
N ASP A 99 5.27 5.49 -2.03
CA ASP A 99 4.56 5.07 -3.23
C ASP A 99 4.68 6.11 -4.36
N LEU A 100 4.54 7.40 -4.05
CA LEU A 100 4.73 8.49 -5.01
C LEU A 100 6.14 8.43 -5.62
N LYS A 101 7.17 8.24 -4.79
CA LYS A 101 8.55 8.07 -5.25
C LYS A 101 8.72 6.83 -6.14
N THR A 102 8.09 5.71 -5.76
CA THR A 102 8.13 4.46 -6.53
C THR A 102 7.42 4.61 -7.89
N CYS A 103 6.33 5.36 -7.93
CA CYS A 103 5.56 5.66 -9.14
C CYS A 103 6.13 6.84 -9.96
N ARG A 104 7.24 7.47 -9.53
CA ARG A 104 7.87 8.63 -10.17
C ARG A 104 6.92 9.81 -10.39
N ILE A 105 5.96 9.99 -9.47
CA ILE A 105 5.05 11.14 -9.47
C ILE A 105 5.70 12.25 -8.65
N GLN A 106 5.75 13.48 -9.19
CA GLN A 106 6.31 14.63 -8.48
C GLN A 106 5.48 14.96 -7.24
N LEU A 107 6.16 15.17 -6.11
CA LEU A 107 5.58 15.53 -4.80
C LEU A 107 5.30 17.04 -4.73
N ALA A 108 4.67 17.63 -5.75
CA ALA A 108 4.57 19.09 -5.85
C ALA A 108 3.37 19.70 -5.08
N GLU A 109 2.36 18.91 -4.70
CA GLU A 109 1.08 19.46 -4.20
C GLU A 109 0.67 19.00 -2.80
N LEU A 110 1.38 18.05 -2.18
CA LEU A 110 0.95 17.47 -0.89
C LEU A 110 1.38 18.29 0.35
N GLU A 111 2.16 19.35 0.16
CA GLU A 111 2.81 20.12 1.24
C GLU A 111 2.29 21.56 1.35
N VAL A 112 1.33 21.99 0.51
CA VAL A 112 0.99 23.42 0.35
C VAL A 112 -0.25 23.91 1.10
N GLU A 113 -1.06 23.04 1.70
CA GLU A 113 -2.15 23.50 2.59
C GLU A 113 -1.70 23.38 4.05
N VAL A 114 -0.98 24.42 4.50
CA VAL A 114 -0.83 24.84 5.91
C VAL A 114 -1.98 25.78 6.24
#